data_AF-K2DJG6-F1
#
_entry.id   AF-K2DJG6-F1
#
_cell.length_a   1.000
_cell.length_b   1.000
_cell.length_c   1.000
_cell.angle_alpha   90.00
_cell.angle_beta   90.00
_cell.angle_gamma   90.00
#
_symmetry.space_group_name_H-M   'P 1'
#
loop_
_entity.id
_entity.type
_entity.pdbx_description
1 polymer ?
#
loop_
_entity_poly.entity_id
_entity_poly.type
_entity_poly.pdbx_seq_one_letter_code
_entity_poly.pdbx_strand_id
1 'polypeptide(L)'
;MRSMRFLKFLRLVPFLFLAVFLEAPLTMAADFVNTMQNGLFKMNSLETEHFQIEFSDLTLAQTDSDGDEISDVIETVAESVESSWDIIIDEMGYEEPMDDPIFKVMVILDDNYEYVDENTMGITSVLSNGEPYIAIDPWMDELDLIVTAGHEFYHAVQFGYDVNFAYTYQGINWAEASATWMEDQLFDDINDYVSYMPDFFDYPDYSIFASIIPTDTLFEYGLSIWPRFLSEYLEGRNHVIKDIWETYFDSSTDYESDLKLYEAVKAVLEDRG
;
A
#
# COMPACT_ATOMS: atom_id res chain seq x y z
N MET A 1 2.61 73.86 -12.03
CA MET A 1 2.44 74.34 -10.64
C MET A 1 2.29 73.12 -9.74
N ARG A 2 3.20 72.97 -8.76
CA ARG A 2 3.32 71.93 -7.68
C ARG A 2 3.47 70.47 -8.15
N SER A 3 4.67 69.87 -8.18
CA SER A 3 5.65 69.52 -7.12
C SER A 3 5.30 68.26 -6.31
N MET A 4 6.07 67.20 -6.56
CA MET A 4 6.66 66.19 -5.66
C MET A 4 5.97 65.86 -4.32
N ARG A 5 5.83 64.56 -4.05
CA ARG A 5 6.56 63.89 -2.95
C ARG A 5 6.61 62.36 -3.15
N PHE A 6 7.84 61.85 -3.24
CA PHE A 6 8.20 60.48 -2.89
C PHE A 6 7.90 60.21 -1.40
N LEU A 7 7.47 59.00 -1.05
CA LEU A 7 8.03 58.29 0.11
C LEU A 7 7.87 56.77 -0.04
N LYS A 8 9.03 56.09 -0.02
CA LYS A 8 9.19 54.65 0.20
C LYS A 8 8.94 54.32 1.67
N PHE A 9 8.32 53.18 1.95
CA PHE A 9 8.55 52.27 3.09
C PHE A 9 7.85 50.94 2.71
N LEU A 10 8.54 49.95 2.13
CA LEU A 10 9.28 48.90 2.83
C LEU A 10 8.61 48.45 4.14
N ARG A 11 7.79 47.40 4.04
CA ARG A 11 7.68 46.36 5.06
C ARG A 11 7.61 45.00 4.35
N LEU A 12 8.80 44.46 4.11
CA LEU A 12 9.03 43.02 4.14
C LEU A 12 8.53 42.54 5.51
N VAL A 13 7.45 41.77 5.51
CA VAL A 13 7.18 40.85 6.61
C VAL A 13 7.79 39.53 6.15
N PRO A 14 8.90 39.07 6.75
CA PRO A 14 9.34 37.72 6.53
C PRO A 14 8.32 36.84 7.25
N PHE A 15 7.49 36.13 6.50
CA PHE A 15 6.94 34.90 7.04
C PHE A 15 8.14 33.99 7.24
N LEU A 16 8.57 33.94 8.49
CA LEU A 16 9.41 32.90 9.04
C LEU A 16 8.64 31.60 8.78
N PHE A 17 8.87 30.97 7.62
CA PHE A 17 8.62 29.55 7.48
C PHE A 17 9.60 28.92 8.45
N LEU A 18 9.10 28.66 9.66
CA LEU A 18 9.67 27.67 10.53
C LEU A 18 9.50 26.37 9.74
N ALA A 19 10.52 25.99 8.98
CA ALA A 19 10.70 24.62 8.57
C ALA A 19 10.86 23.84 9.87
N VAL A 20 9.73 23.43 10.42
CA VAL A 20 9.70 22.27 11.29
C VAL A 20 10.00 21.15 10.32
N PHE A 21 11.28 20.82 10.20
CA PHE A 21 11.65 19.46 9.86
C PHE A 21 11.01 18.64 10.98
N LEU A 22 9.80 18.14 10.76
CA LEU A 22 9.49 16.84 11.29
C LEU A 22 10.49 15.96 10.56
N GLU A 23 11.60 15.66 11.24
CA GLU A 23 12.29 14.42 10.98
C GLU A 23 11.18 13.39 11.14
N ALA A 24 10.67 12.85 10.01
CA ALA A 24 10.04 11.55 10.04
C ALA A 24 10.97 10.66 10.87
N PRO A 25 10.45 9.80 11.75
CA PRO A 25 11.29 8.88 12.48
C PRO A 25 11.95 7.93 11.48
N LEU A 26 13.07 8.36 10.90
CA LEU A 26 14.07 7.50 10.33
C LEU A 26 14.53 6.59 11.47
N THR A 27 14.49 5.30 11.22
CA THR A 27 15.02 4.20 12.05
C THR A 27 14.21 3.90 13.32
N MET A 28 13.07 3.24 13.16
CA MET A 28 12.84 2.06 13.99
C MET A 28 13.63 0.95 13.31
N ALA A 29 14.89 0.75 13.71
CA ALA A 29 15.57 -0.50 13.39
C ALA A 29 14.66 -1.59 13.94
N ALA A 30 14.04 -2.37 13.06
CA ALA A 30 13.34 -3.57 13.50
C ALA A 30 14.37 -4.37 14.31
N ASP A 31 14.02 -4.77 15.53
CA ASP A 31 14.86 -5.65 16.33
C ASP A 31 14.83 -7.02 15.63
N PHE A 32 15.64 -7.18 14.57
CA PHE A 32 15.72 -8.41 13.81
C PHE A 32 16.20 -9.51 14.74
N VAL A 33 15.47 -10.63 14.75
CA VAL A 33 16.03 -11.86 15.28
C VAL A 33 17.06 -12.31 14.25
N ASN A 34 18.34 -11.94 14.42
CA ASN A 34 19.49 -12.27 13.55
C ASN A 34 19.81 -13.78 13.50
N THR A 35 18.81 -14.64 13.48
CA THR A 35 18.97 -16.08 13.35
C THR A 35 18.27 -16.51 12.07
N MET A 36 19.02 -16.55 10.97
CA MET A 36 18.52 -17.15 9.72
C MET A 36 18.06 -18.57 9.99
N GLN A 37 16.83 -18.87 9.58
CA GLN A 37 16.23 -20.20 9.64
C GLN A 37 16.02 -20.74 8.21
N ASN A 38 15.73 -22.04 8.09
CA ASN A 38 15.27 -22.56 6.80
C ASN A 38 13.82 -22.13 6.57
N GLY A 39 13.52 -21.54 5.40
CA GLY A 39 12.17 -21.21 4.99
C GLY A 39 11.35 -22.44 4.56
N LEU A 40 10.04 -22.24 4.43
CA LEU A 40 9.08 -23.22 3.90
C LEU A 40 9.13 -23.30 2.37
N PHE A 41 9.39 -22.18 1.71
CA PHE A 41 9.39 -21.96 0.26
C PHE A 41 10.78 -21.60 -0.28
N LYS A 42 11.58 -20.85 0.48
CA LYS A 42 12.99 -20.56 0.12
C LYS A 42 13.97 -21.11 1.16
N MET A 43 15.26 -21.13 0.82
CA MET A 43 16.29 -21.75 1.66
C MET A 43 16.53 -21.01 2.98
N ASN A 44 16.37 -19.70 2.98
CA ASN A 44 16.62 -18.85 4.14
C ASN A 44 15.35 -18.09 4.53
N SER A 45 15.24 -17.75 5.81
CA SER A 45 14.15 -16.98 6.38
C SER A 45 14.67 -16.01 7.45
N LEU A 46 14.16 -14.79 7.40
CA LEU A 46 14.26 -13.76 8.43
C LEU A 46 12.87 -13.58 9.06
N GLU A 47 12.81 -13.53 10.39
CA GLU A 47 11.57 -13.31 11.11
C GLU A 47 11.59 -11.95 11.81
N THR A 48 10.51 -11.20 11.66
CA THR A 48 10.25 -9.94 12.38
C THR A 48 9.13 -10.15 13.40
N GLU A 49 8.48 -9.10 13.91
CA GLU A 49 7.37 -9.25 14.86
C GLU A 49 6.16 -9.91 14.16
N HIS A 50 5.79 -9.39 12.98
CA HIS A 50 4.58 -9.78 12.27
C HIS A 50 4.83 -10.57 10.98
N PHE A 51 6.07 -10.60 10.47
CA PHE A 51 6.39 -11.16 9.16
C PHE A 51 7.46 -12.26 9.19
N GLN A 52 7.35 -13.16 8.22
CA GLN A 52 8.36 -14.15 7.87
C GLN A 52 8.82 -13.90 6.44
N ILE A 53 10.02 -13.36 6.27
CA ILE A 53 10.62 -13.02 4.98
C ILE A 53 11.49 -14.18 4.53
N GLU A 54 11.12 -14.83 3.44
CA GLU A 54 11.83 -15.96 2.86
C GLU A 54 12.59 -15.58 1.59
N PHE A 55 13.85 -16.01 1.48
CA PHE A 55 14.74 -15.60 0.39
C PHE A 55 15.79 -16.66 0.04
N SER A 56 16.37 -16.53 -1.15
CA SER A 56 17.43 -17.42 -1.63
C SER A 56 18.83 -16.90 -1.28
N ASP A 57 19.85 -17.74 -1.48
CA ASP A 57 21.26 -17.30 -1.38
C ASP A 57 21.61 -16.21 -2.42
N LEU A 58 20.86 -16.11 -3.52
CA LEU A 58 21.08 -15.06 -4.53
C LEU A 58 20.62 -13.70 -4.00
N THR A 59 19.46 -13.65 -3.35
CA THR A 59 18.95 -12.44 -2.71
C THR A 59 19.83 -12.03 -1.53
N LEU A 60 20.31 -12.99 -0.74
CA LEU A 60 21.25 -12.74 0.36
C LEU A 60 22.60 -12.19 -0.13
N ALA A 61 23.05 -12.61 -1.32
CA ALA A 61 24.32 -12.17 -1.90
C ALA A 61 24.27 -10.79 -2.59
N GLN A 62 23.15 -10.08 -2.51
CA GLN A 62 23.03 -8.69 -2.96
C GLN A 62 23.86 -7.74 -2.08
N THR A 63 23.76 -6.43 -2.33
CA THR A 63 24.50 -5.42 -1.54
C THR A 63 24.13 -5.53 -0.06
N ASP A 64 25.15 -5.56 0.79
CA ASP A 64 25.09 -5.48 2.24
C ASP A 64 26.00 -4.30 2.63
N SER A 65 25.38 -3.16 2.89
CA SER A 65 26.07 -1.88 3.05
C SER A 65 26.66 -1.71 4.45
N ASP A 66 26.09 -2.34 5.46
CA ASP A 66 26.51 -2.19 6.86
C ASP A 66 27.35 -3.38 7.38
N GLY A 67 27.37 -4.48 6.63
CA GLY A 67 28.19 -5.66 6.83
C GLY A 67 27.66 -6.61 7.88
N ASP A 68 26.33 -6.66 8.09
CA ASP A 68 25.69 -7.49 9.12
C ASP A 68 25.34 -8.92 8.65
N GLU A 69 25.66 -9.25 7.39
CA GLU A 69 25.39 -10.51 6.69
C GLU A 69 23.97 -10.69 6.16
N ILE A 70 23.10 -9.68 6.27
CA ILE A 70 21.81 -9.58 5.58
C ILE A 70 21.94 -8.53 4.45
N SER A 71 21.28 -8.75 3.31
CA SER A 71 21.35 -7.77 2.22
C SER A 71 20.35 -6.64 2.42
N ASP A 72 20.72 -5.44 1.96
CA ASP A 72 19.93 -4.20 2.04
C ASP A 72 18.50 -4.42 1.50
N VAL A 73 18.32 -5.28 0.48
CA VAL A 73 17.01 -5.61 -0.09
C VAL A 73 16.12 -6.36 0.90
N ILE A 74 16.67 -7.32 1.64
CA ILE A 74 15.92 -8.08 2.65
C ILE A 74 15.50 -7.17 3.79
N GLU A 75 16.42 -6.32 4.26
CA GLU A 75 16.16 -5.34 5.32
C GLU A 75 15.11 -4.33 4.88
N THR A 76 15.25 -3.75 3.69
CA THR A 76 14.32 -2.77 3.13
C THR A 76 12.91 -3.34 3.10
N VAL A 77 12.72 -4.56 2.60
CA VAL A 77 11.39 -5.20 2.58
C VAL A 77 10.88 -5.43 4.00
N ALA A 78 11.70 -5.96 4.89
CA ALA A 78 11.31 -6.26 6.27
C ALA A 78 10.91 -4.99 7.05
N GLU A 79 11.67 -3.90 6.94
CA GLU A 79 11.35 -2.62 7.56
C GLU A 79 10.10 -1.98 6.94
N SER A 80 9.93 -2.11 5.62
CA SER A 80 8.77 -1.53 4.91
C SER A 80 7.47 -2.21 5.33
N VAL A 81 7.44 -3.54 5.45
CA VAL A 81 6.22 -4.24 5.86
C VAL A 81 5.90 -4.03 7.34
N GLU A 82 6.90 -3.95 8.22
CA GLU A 82 6.68 -3.64 9.65
C GLU A 82 6.20 -2.20 9.86
N SER A 83 6.81 -1.22 9.20
CA SER A 83 6.31 0.16 9.26
C SER A 83 4.91 0.30 8.65
N SER A 84 4.59 -0.51 7.63
CA SER A 84 3.23 -0.57 7.07
C SER A 84 2.24 -1.21 8.05
N TRP A 85 2.66 -2.18 8.86
CA TRP A 85 1.84 -2.76 9.92
C TRP A 85 1.46 -1.72 10.97
N ASP A 86 2.44 -0.97 11.48
CA ASP A 86 2.22 0.11 12.46
C ASP A 86 1.13 1.09 11.97
N ILE A 87 1.18 1.47 10.68
CA ILE A 87 0.21 2.42 10.13
C ILE A 87 -1.14 1.75 9.87
N ILE A 88 -1.18 0.64 9.12
CA ILE A 88 -2.45 0.03 8.65
C ILE A 88 -3.22 -0.59 9.82
N ILE A 89 -2.54 -1.33 10.69
CA ILE A 89 -3.18 -2.05 11.79
C ILE A 89 -3.30 -1.15 13.01
N ASP A 90 -2.19 -0.61 13.53
CA ASP A 90 -2.21 0.08 14.82
C ASP A 90 -2.80 1.49 14.75
N GLU A 91 -2.44 2.29 13.73
CA GLU A 91 -2.95 3.65 13.58
C GLU A 91 -4.30 3.73 12.85
N MET A 92 -4.46 2.98 11.75
CA MET A 92 -5.66 2.99 10.92
C MET A 92 -6.72 1.98 11.37
N GLY A 93 -6.37 1.03 12.23
CA GLY A 93 -7.30 0.13 12.91
C GLY A 93 -7.88 -0.98 12.04
N TYR A 94 -7.28 -1.30 10.89
CA TYR A 94 -7.71 -2.45 10.10
C TYR A 94 -7.52 -3.76 10.88
N GLU A 95 -8.32 -4.78 10.57
CA GLU A 95 -8.13 -6.12 11.15
C GLU A 95 -6.81 -6.74 10.65
N GLU A 96 -6.17 -7.52 11.52
CA GLU A 96 -4.96 -8.28 11.19
C GLU A 96 -5.26 -9.31 10.09
N PRO A 97 -4.34 -9.54 9.13
CA PRO A 97 -4.56 -10.47 8.02
C PRO A 97 -4.56 -11.95 8.44
N MET A 98 -4.06 -12.26 9.64
CA MET A 98 -3.93 -13.62 10.15
C MET A 98 -4.93 -13.86 11.29
N ASP A 99 -5.72 -14.94 11.20
CA ASP A 99 -6.72 -15.30 12.21
C ASP A 99 -6.10 -15.67 13.58
N ASP A 100 -4.89 -16.25 13.57
CA ASP A 100 -4.16 -16.66 14.78
C ASP A 100 -2.87 -15.83 14.88
N PRO A 101 -2.69 -15.05 15.96
CA PRO A 101 -1.54 -14.17 16.14
C PRO A 101 -0.22 -14.92 16.33
N ILE A 102 -0.24 -16.25 16.37
CA ILE A 102 0.97 -17.06 16.33
C ILE A 102 1.56 -17.13 14.91
N PHE A 103 0.73 -16.96 13.86
CA PHE A 103 1.20 -16.97 12.48
C PHE A 103 1.66 -15.58 12.04
N LYS A 104 2.72 -15.56 11.25
CA LYS A 104 3.28 -14.37 10.62
C LYS A 104 2.86 -14.31 9.17
N VAL A 105 2.68 -13.10 8.64
CA VAL A 105 2.44 -12.91 7.21
C VAL A 105 3.72 -13.28 6.47
N MET A 106 3.58 -14.17 5.50
CA MET A 106 4.73 -14.65 4.74
C MET A 106 5.03 -13.72 3.56
N VAL A 107 6.30 -13.34 3.42
CA VAL A 107 6.83 -12.55 2.31
C VAL A 107 7.90 -13.35 1.60
N ILE A 108 7.73 -13.63 0.31
CA ILE A 108 8.68 -14.39 -0.50
C ILE A 108 9.41 -13.42 -1.42
N LEU A 109 10.73 -13.32 -1.26
CA LEU A 109 11.58 -12.61 -2.22
C LEU A 109 11.85 -13.53 -3.42
N ASP A 110 11.10 -13.31 -4.49
CA ASP A 110 11.01 -14.21 -5.63
C ASP A 110 12.03 -13.89 -6.72
N ASP A 111 13.24 -14.37 -6.51
CA ASP A 111 14.40 -14.14 -7.38
C ASP A 111 14.39 -14.90 -8.71
N ASN A 112 13.43 -15.80 -8.92
CA ASN A 112 13.40 -16.72 -10.06
C ASN A 112 12.04 -16.85 -10.77
N TYR A 113 11.10 -15.92 -10.53
CA TYR A 113 9.76 -15.89 -11.13
C TYR A 113 8.96 -17.19 -10.92
N GLU A 114 9.04 -17.76 -9.72
CA GLU A 114 8.27 -18.94 -9.34
C GLU A 114 6.84 -18.58 -8.89
N TYR A 115 6.68 -17.39 -8.31
CA TYR A 115 5.46 -16.85 -7.74
C TYR A 115 5.02 -15.56 -8.43
N VAL A 116 5.99 -14.73 -8.84
CA VAL A 116 5.77 -13.45 -9.53
C VAL A 116 6.07 -13.64 -11.02
N ASP A 117 5.15 -13.23 -11.90
CA ASP A 117 5.37 -13.29 -13.35
C ASP A 117 6.49 -12.33 -13.79
N GLU A 118 7.15 -12.62 -14.92
CA GLU A 118 8.16 -11.73 -15.50
C GLU A 118 7.55 -10.34 -15.78
N ASN A 119 8.15 -9.28 -15.24
CA ASN A 119 7.70 -7.88 -15.27
C ASN A 119 6.59 -7.48 -14.27
N THR A 120 6.24 -8.35 -13.32
CA THR A 120 5.40 -7.97 -12.18
C THR A 120 6.29 -7.64 -10.98
N MET A 121 5.96 -6.57 -10.24
CA MET A 121 6.77 -6.10 -9.09
C MET A 121 6.47 -6.88 -7.82
N GLY A 122 5.19 -7.13 -7.56
CA GLY A 122 4.70 -7.89 -6.42
C GLY A 122 3.37 -8.55 -6.71
N ILE A 123 3.01 -9.50 -5.87
CA ILE A 123 1.67 -10.10 -5.85
C ILE A 123 1.33 -10.56 -4.43
N THR A 124 0.05 -10.45 -4.10
CA THR A 124 -0.53 -11.11 -2.94
C THR A 124 -1.47 -12.21 -3.39
N SER A 125 -1.36 -13.37 -2.75
CA SER A 125 -2.23 -14.50 -3.01
C SER A 125 -2.53 -15.25 -1.72
N VAL A 126 -3.29 -16.34 -1.83
CA VAL A 126 -3.70 -17.15 -0.67
C VAL A 126 -3.14 -18.56 -0.78
N LEU A 127 -2.63 -19.05 0.34
CA LEU A 127 -2.19 -20.42 0.51
C LEU A 127 -3.39 -21.38 0.53
N SER A 128 -3.11 -22.68 0.40
CA SER A 128 -4.17 -23.71 0.41
C SER A 128 -4.96 -23.81 1.73
N ASN A 129 -4.43 -23.26 2.81
CA ASN A 129 -5.09 -23.13 4.12
C ASN A 129 -5.90 -21.82 4.25
N GLY A 130 -5.88 -20.94 3.24
CA GLY A 130 -6.61 -19.67 3.21
C GLY A 130 -5.81 -18.47 3.69
N GLU A 131 -4.61 -18.66 4.23
CA GLU A 131 -3.77 -17.56 4.73
C GLU A 131 -3.15 -16.76 3.57
N PRO A 132 -3.14 -15.43 3.63
CA PRO A 132 -2.48 -14.61 2.62
C PRO A 132 -0.97 -14.73 2.68
N TYR A 133 -0.32 -14.62 1.53
CA TYR A 133 1.13 -14.45 1.41
C TYR A 133 1.46 -13.45 0.31
N ILE A 134 2.62 -12.84 0.44
CA ILE A 134 3.15 -11.82 -0.45
C ILE A 134 4.36 -12.41 -1.18
N ALA A 135 4.52 -12.11 -2.46
CA ALA A 135 5.74 -12.36 -3.20
C ALA A 135 6.19 -11.08 -3.93
N ILE A 136 7.48 -10.76 -3.87
CA ILE A 136 8.06 -9.51 -4.38
C ILE A 136 9.29 -9.83 -5.23
N ASP A 137 9.44 -9.14 -6.37
CA ASP A 137 10.66 -9.17 -7.17
C ASP A 137 11.81 -8.44 -6.42
N PRO A 138 12.87 -9.15 -6.00
CA PRO A 138 13.96 -8.55 -5.22
C PRO A 138 14.98 -7.78 -6.08
N TRP A 139 14.75 -7.61 -7.38
CA TRP A 139 15.67 -6.96 -8.32
C TRP A 139 15.33 -5.49 -8.62
N MET A 140 14.32 -4.94 -7.94
CA MET A 140 13.86 -3.56 -8.08
C MET A 140 14.78 -2.57 -7.35
N ASP A 141 14.57 -1.28 -7.59
CA ASP A 141 15.23 -0.25 -6.78
C ASP A 141 14.57 -0.11 -5.39
N GLU A 142 15.26 0.59 -4.49
CA GLU A 142 14.85 0.73 -3.10
C GLU A 142 13.46 1.36 -2.94
N LEU A 143 13.12 2.36 -3.76
CA LEU A 143 11.82 3.05 -3.65
C LEU A 143 10.69 2.15 -4.15
N ASP A 144 10.90 1.48 -5.29
CA ASP A 144 9.95 0.52 -5.84
C ASP A 144 9.71 -0.64 -4.86
N LEU A 145 10.75 -1.13 -4.17
CA LEU A 145 10.64 -2.15 -3.12
C LEU A 145 9.78 -1.70 -1.95
N ILE A 146 10.02 -0.50 -1.43
CA ILE A 146 9.28 0.06 -0.28
C ILE A 146 7.79 0.17 -0.62
N VAL A 147 7.47 0.80 -1.75
CA VAL A 147 6.09 1.03 -2.19
C VAL A 147 5.39 -0.28 -2.46
N THR A 148 6.03 -1.20 -3.20
CA THR A 148 5.47 -2.52 -3.51
C THR A 148 5.21 -3.32 -2.23
N ALA A 149 6.14 -3.32 -1.26
CA ALA A 149 5.97 -4.04 0.00
C ALA A 149 4.76 -3.55 0.79
N GLY A 150 4.57 -2.22 0.89
CA GLY A 150 3.40 -1.64 1.54
C GLY A 150 2.09 -1.91 0.79
N HIS A 151 2.12 -1.81 -0.55
CA HIS A 151 0.99 -2.11 -1.44
C HIS A 151 0.49 -3.54 -1.26
N GLU A 152 1.40 -4.51 -1.37
CA GLU A 152 1.06 -5.93 -1.22
C GLU A 152 0.66 -6.29 0.20
N PHE A 153 1.25 -5.66 1.22
CA PHE A 153 0.77 -5.87 2.58
C PHE A 153 -0.67 -5.39 2.77
N TYR A 154 -1.07 -4.29 2.12
CA TYR A 154 -2.47 -3.88 2.16
C TYR A 154 -3.41 -4.88 1.47
N HIS A 155 -2.97 -5.53 0.39
CA HIS A 155 -3.71 -6.65 -0.18
C HIS A 155 -3.80 -7.84 0.78
N ALA A 156 -2.75 -8.16 1.53
CA ALA A 156 -2.79 -9.22 2.54
C ALA A 156 -3.88 -8.94 3.59
N VAL A 157 -4.00 -7.68 4.02
CA VAL A 157 -5.09 -7.22 4.89
C VAL A 157 -6.45 -7.42 4.23
N GLN A 158 -6.63 -7.01 2.97
CA GLN A 158 -7.90 -7.20 2.23
C GLN A 158 -8.29 -8.68 2.11
N PHE A 159 -7.33 -9.56 1.80
CA PHE A 159 -7.54 -11.01 1.76
C PHE A 159 -7.88 -11.59 3.13
N GLY A 160 -7.35 -11.00 4.21
CA GLY A 160 -7.68 -11.34 5.60
C GLY A 160 -9.16 -11.12 5.94
N TYR A 161 -9.79 -10.07 5.38
CA TYR A 161 -11.23 -9.87 5.56
C TYR A 161 -12.06 -10.94 4.83
N ASP A 162 -11.87 -11.08 3.51
CA ASP A 162 -12.51 -12.11 2.69
C ASP A 162 -11.90 -12.15 1.28
N VAL A 163 -11.56 -13.35 0.80
CA VAL A 163 -11.06 -13.59 -0.57
C VAL A 163 -12.06 -13.25 -1.68
N ASN A 164 -13.35 -13.11 -1.35
CA ASN A 164 -14.43 -13.00 -2.34
C ASN A 164 -14.33 -11.77 -3.26
N PHE A 165 -13.67 -10.68 -2.85
CA PHE A 165 -13.49 -9.52 -3.73
C PHE A 165 -12.71 -9.90 -5.01
N ALA A 166 -11.77 -10.84 -4.91
CA ALA A 166 -10.93 -11.31 -6.01
C ALA A 166 -11.68 -12.15 -7.05
N TYR A 167 -12.96 -12.49 -6.82
CA TYR A 167 -13.79 -13.18 -7.83
C TYR A 167 -14.51 -12.23 -8.79
N THR A 168 -14.42 -10.91 -8.56
CA THR A 168 -15.06 -9.91 -9.41
C THR A 168 -14.06 -8.88 -9.88
N TYR A 169 -14.18 -8.45 -11.14
CA TYR A 169 -13.31 -7.39 -11.65
C TYR A 169 -13.52 -6.06 -10.91
N GLN A 170 -14.75 -5.75 -10.48
CA GLN A 170 -14.99 -4.53 -9.69
C GLN A 170 -14.30 -4.60 -8.32
N GLY A 171 -14.34 -5.76 -7.65
CA GLY A 171 -13.64 -5.96 -6.38
C GLY A 171 -12.13 -5.85 -6.54
N ILE A 172 -11.56 -6.48 -7.57
CA ILE A 172 -10.13 -6.35 -7.93
C ILE A 172 -9.78 -4.89 -8.20
N ASN A 173 -10.51 -4.20 -9.07
CA ASN A 173 -10.19 -2.81 -9.41
C ASN A 173 -10.25 -1.88 -8.18
N TRP A 174 -11.11 -2.17 -7.20
CA TRP A 174 -11.15 -1.44 -5.93
C TRP A 174 -10.03 -1.82 -4.98
N ALA A 175 -9.63 -3.09 -4.95
CA ALA A 175 -8.43 -3.55 -4.25
C ALA A 175 -7.21 -2.76 -4.72
N GLU A 176 -6.95 -2.73 -6.03
CA GLU A 176 -5.83 -1.99 -6.65
C GLU A 176 -5.92 -0.49 -6.39
N ALA A 177 -7.10 0.11 -6.60
CA ALA A 177 -7.30 1.55 -6.38
C ALA A 177 -7.06 1.97 -4.93
N SER A 178 -7.51 1.15 -3.98
CA SER A 178 -7.33 1.43 -2.55
C SER A 178 -5.93 1.06 -2.05
N ALA A 179 -5.24 0.08 -2.64
CA ALA A 179 -3.82 -0.19 -2.37
C ALA A 179 -2.93 0.93 -2.88
N THR A 180 -3.16 1.40 -4.10
CA THR A 180 -2.48 2.59 -4.66
C THR A 180 -2.74 3.86 -3.81
N TRP A 181 -3.93 3.99 -3.22
CA TRP A 181 -4.19 5.07 -2.25
C TRP A 181 -3.44 4.87 -0.93
N MET A 182 -3.31 3.62 -0.48
CA MET A 182 -2.60 3.29 0.76
C MET A 182 -1.11 3.61 0.66
N GLU A 183 -0.49 3.47 -0.51
CA GLU A 183 0.90 3.87 -0.75
C GLU A 183 1.19 5.30 -0.24
N ASP A 184 0.33 6.27 -0.53
CA ASP A 184 0.45 7.65 -0.04
C ASP A 184 0.20 7.80 1.46
N GLN A 185 -0.60 6.90 2.08
CA GLN A 185 -0.79 6.91 3.53
C GLN A 185 0.44 6.39 4.27
N LEU A 186 1.18 5.47 3.64
CA LEU A 186 2.39 4.86 4.16
C LEU A 186 3.63 5.72 3.89
N PHE A 187 3.73 6.29 2.68
CA PHE A 187 4.93 6.90 2.15
C PHE A 187 4.61 8.27 1.51
N ASP A 188 4.22 9.26 2.32
CA ASP A 188 3.77 10.61 1.89
C ASP A 188 4.74 11.34 0.92
N ASP A 189 6.04 11.04 0.99
CA ASP A 189 7.05 11.64 0.13
C ASP A 189 7.17 10.97 -1.27
N ILE A 190 6.53 9.80 -1.48
CA ILE A 190 6.54 9.04 -2.74
C ILE A 190 5.18 9.19 -3.43
N ASN A 191 5.17 9.69 -4.67
CA ASN A 191 3.94 10.08 -5.38
C ASN A 191 3.74 9.24 -6.66
N ASP A 192 3.85 7.92 -6.55
CA ASP A 192 3.85 7.01 -7.71
C ASP A 192 2.51 6.96 -8.42
N TYR A 193 1.41 7.18 -7.69
CA TYR A 193 0.06 7.26 -8.25
C TYR A 193 -0.06 8.27 -9.41
N VAL A 194 0.78 9.32 -9.43
CA VAL A 194 0.78 10.35 -10.49
C VAL A 194 1.04 9.72 -11.86
N SER A 195 1.83 8.65 -11.90
CA SER A 195 2.14 7.91 -13.13
C SER A 195 0.91 7.22 -13.73
N TYR A 196 -0.10 6.88 -12.92
CA TYR A 196 -1.35 6.24 -13.36
C TYR A 196 -2.45 7.26 -13.76
N MET A 197 -2.29 8.54 -13.42
CA MET A 197 -3.30 9.57 -13.70
C MET A 197 -3.65 9.76 -15.18
N PRO A 198 -2.70 9.64 -16.14
CA PRO A 198 -3.06 9.69 -17.56
C PRO A 198 -4.11 8.63 -17.94
N ASP A 199 -3.99 7.40 -17.43
CA ASP A 199 -4.94 6.33 -17.72
C ASP A 199 -6.34 6.65 -17.18
N PHE A 200 -6.46 7.32 -16.03
CA PHE A 200 -7.77 7.77 -15.57
C PHE A 200 -8.34 8.91 -16.44
N PHE A 201 -7.55 9.95 -16.71
CA PHE A 201 -8.04 11.17 -17.37
C PHE A 201 -8.26 11.05 -18.88
N ASP A 202 -7.57 10.12 -19.55
CA ASP A 202 -7.75 9.87 -20.98
C ASP A 202 -9.02 9.06 -21.30
N TYR A 203 -9.64 8.45 -20.28
CA TYR A 203 -10.85 7.63 -20.41
C TYR A 203 -12.01 8.11 -19.52
N PRO A 204 -12.48 9.38 -19.68
CA PRO A 204 -13.49 9.98 -18.81
C PRO A 204 -14.89 9.35 -18.94
N ASP A 205 -15.10 8.49 -19.95
CA ASP A 205 -16.34 7.76 -20.20
C ASP A 205 -16.48 6.50 -19.31
N TYR A 206 -15.39 6.08 -18.65
CA TYR A 206 -15.38 4.95 -17.73
C TYR A 206 -15.83 5.39 -16.33
N SER A 207 -16.52 4.49 -15.63
CA SER A 207 -17.03 4.74 -14.29
C SER A 207 -15.92 4.62 -13.25
N ILE A 208 -16.00 5.39 -12.17
CA ILE A 208 -15.19 5.16 -10.95
C ILE A 208 -15.47 3.80 -10.29
N PHE A 209 -16.56 3.14 -10.67
CA PHE A 209 -16.94 1.78 -10.27
C PHE A 209 -16.82 0.77 -11.43
N ALA A 210 -15.94 1.03 -12.40
CA ALA A 210 -15.82 0.19 -13.58
C ALA A 210 -15.41 -1.25 -13.22
N SER A 211 -16.19 -2.24 -13.67
CA SER A 211 -15.76 -3.64 -13.67
C SER A 211 -14.84 -3.94 -14.86
N ILE A 212 -14.96 -3.21 -15.97
CA ILE A 212 -14.13 -3.41 -17.17
C ILE A 212 -13.33 -2.13 -17.38
N ILE A 213 -12.01 -2.27 -17.41
CA ILE A 213 -11.06 -1.19 -17.67
C ILE A 213 -10.71 -1.10 -19.17
N PRO A 214 -10.18 0.04 -19.64
CA PRO A 214 -9.61 0.13 -20.98
C PRO A 214 -8.46 -0.88 -21.17
N THR A 215 -8.40 -1.49 -22.35
CA THR A 215 -7.34 -2.47 -22.68
C THR A 215 -5.98 -1.78 -22.77
N ASP A 216 -4.94 -2.48 -22.30
CA ASP A 216 -3.54 -2.02 -22.29
C ASP A 216 -3.33 -0.73 -21.47
N THR A 217 -4.02 -0.61 -20.32
CA THR A 217 -3.90 0.50 -19.37
C THR A 217 -3.77 -0.01 -17.94
N LEU A 218 -3.35 0.86 -17.03
CA LEU A 218 -3.31 0.66 -15.58
C LEU A 218 -4.43 1.48 -14.91
N PHE A 219 -5.62 1.49 -15.53
CA PHE A 219 -6.76 2.32 -15.11
C PHE A 219 -7.22 2.00 -13.68
N GLU A 220 -7.12 0.74 -13.26
CA GLU A 220 -7.41 0.25 -11.91
C GLU A 220 -6.54 0.91 -10.84
N TYR A 221 -5.27 1.18 -11.13
CA TYR A 221 -4.40 1.98 -10.26
C TYR A 221 -4.76 3.47 -10.36
N GLY A 222 -5.11 3.95 -11.55
CA GLY A 222 -5.60 5.31 -11.79
C GLY A 222 -6.91 5.63 -11.05
N LEU A 223 -7.74 4.62 -10.75
CA LEU A 223 -8.95 4.76 -9.94
C LEU A 223 -8.67 5.22 -8.50
N SER A 224 -7.42 5.15 -8.03
CA SER A 224 -6.97 5.66 -6.73
C SER A 224 -7.33 7.12 -6.47
N ILE A 225 -7.57 7.92 -7.52
CA ILE A 225 -8.11 9.28 -7.39
C ILE A 225 -9.41 9.32 -6.58
N TRP A 226 -10.23 8.26 -6.63
CA TRP A 226 -11.48 8.19 -5.90
C TRP A 226 -11.31 7.97 -4.40
N PRO A 227 -10.60 6.94 -3.90
CA PRO A 227 -10.32 6.80 -2.47
C PRO A 227 -9.53 7.98 -1.90
N ARG A 228 -8.62 8.60 -2.67
CA ARG A 228 -7.98 9.88 -2.32
C ARG A 228 -9.00 10.99 -2.12
N PHE A 229 -9.86 11.23 -3.11
CA PHE A 229 -10.91 12.24 -2.99
C PHE A 229 -11.80 11.98 -1.77
N LEU A 230 -12.20 10.73 -1.52
CA LEU A 230 -13.05 10.39 -0.38
C LEU A 230 -12.36 10.68 0.95
N SER A 231 -11.11 10.24 1.12
CA SER A 231 -10.35 10.44 2.35
C SER A 231 -10.07 11.93 2.63
N GLU A 232 -9.69 12.70 1.61
CA GLU A 232 -9.46 14.15 1.72
C GLU A 232 -10.76 14.94 1.90
N TYR A 233 -11.79 14.68 1.08
CA TYR A 233 -13.04 15.44 1.13
C TYR A 233 -13.80 15.22 2.44
N LEU A 234 -13.68 14.02 3.02
CA LEU A 234 -14.30 13.66 4.30
C LEU A 234 -13.33 13.86 5.49
N GLU A 235 -12.27 14.64 5.28
CA GLU A 235 -11.22 14.98 6.27
C GLU A 235 -11.75 15.07 7.71
N GLY A 236 -11.10 14.34 8.62
CA GLY A 236 -11.45 14.29 10.05
C GLY A 236 -12.56 13.32 10.42
N ARG A 237 -12.99 12.45 9.51
CA ARG A 237 -13.88 11.30 9.77
C ARG A 237 -13.12 10.02 9.45
N ASN A 238 -12.45 9.49 10.46
CA ASN A 238 -11.47 8.42 10.33
C ASN A 238 -12.02 7.20 9.57
N HIS A 239 -11.18 6.70 8.67
CA HIS A 239 -11.23 5.40 7.98
C HIS A 239 -12.38 5.16 6.99
N VAL A 240 -12.84 6.17 6.24
CA VAL A 240 -13.90 5.95 5.21
C VAL A 240 -13.61 4.79 4.25
N ILE A 241 -12.36 4.58 3.86
CA ILE A 241 -11.98 3.46 2.98
C ILE A 241 -12.11 2.12 3.69
N LYS A 242 -11.69 2.04 4.95
CA LYS A 242 -11.92 0.88 5.82
C LYS A 242 -13.40 0.59 6.00
N ASP A 243 -14.20 1.62 6.30
CA ASP A 243 -15.65 1.48 6.49
C ASP A 243 -16.33 0.95 5.22
N ILE A 244 -15.84 1.36 4.04
CA ILE A 244 -16.32 0.84 2.75
C ILE A 244 -16.00 -0.65 2.63
N TRP A 245 -14.78 -1.08 2.98
CA TRP A 245 -14.40 -2.49 2.97
C TRP A 245 -15.21 -3.31 3.97
N GLU A 246 -15.31 -2.87 5.23
CA GLU A 246 -16.11 -3.57 6.25
C GLU A 246 -17.58 -3.66 5.83
N THR A 247 -18.16 -2.58 5.30
CA THR A 247 -19.53 -2.60 4.77
C THR A 247 -19.64 -3.52 3.54
N TYR A 248 -18.63 -3.56 2.67
CA TYR A 248 -18.58 -4.45 1.52
C TYR A 248 -18.65 -5.91 1.98
N PHE A 249 -17.82 -6.31 2.94
CA PHE A 249 -17.77 -7.68 3.44
C PHE A 249 -19.00 -8.06 4.28
N ASP A 250 -19.53 -7.15 5.10
CA ASP A 250 -20.73 -7.38 5.91
C ASP A 250 -22.05 -7.39 5.11
N SER A 251 -22.04 -6.84 3.90
CA SER A 251 -23.26 -6.72 3.10
C SER A 251 -23.85 -8.08 2.73
N SER A 252 -25.19 -8.19 2.80
CA SER A 252 -25.92 -9.36 2.30
C SER A 252 -26.00 -9.41 0.76
N THR A 253 -25.44 -8.41 0.08
CA THR A 253 -25.37 -8.37 -1.38
C THR A 253 -24.46 -9.48 -1.86
N ASP A 254 -24.92 -10.20 -2.88
CA ASP A 254 -24.18 -11.27 -3.52
C ASP A 254 -22.77 -10.79 -3.88
N TYR A 255 -21.74 -11.54 -3.50
CA TYR A 255 -20.35 -11.13 -3.74
C TYR A 255 -20.04 -11.05 -5.24
N GLU A 256 -20.77 -11.77 -6.09
CA GLU A 256 -20.64 -11.71 -7.55
C GLU A 256 -21.35 -10.50 -8.18
N SER A 257 -22.03 -9.67 -7.39
CA SER A 257 -22.76 -8.50 -7.88
C SER A 257 -21.82 -7.35 -8.24
N ASP A 258 -21.84 -6.92 -9.52
CA ASP A 258 -21.20 -5.69 -10.01
C ASP A 258 -21.71 -4.39 -9.35
N LEU A 259 -22.67 -4.47 -8.42
CA LEU A 259 -23.17 -3.32 -7.66
C LEU A 259 -22.72 -3.34 -6.20
N LYS A 260 -22.06 -4.41 -5.74
CA LYS A 260 -21.76 -4.59 -4.31
C LYS A 260 -20.90 -3.45 -3.76
N LEU A 261 -19.85 -3.05 -4.48
CA LEU A 261 -19.02 -1.92 -4.08
C LEU A 261 -19.81 -0.61 -4.09
N TYR A 262 -20.61 -0.38 -5.12
CA TYR A 262 -21.45 0.82 -5.19
C TYR A 262 -22.42 0.90 -4.00
N GLU A 263 -23.04 -0.22 -3.62
CA GLU A 263 -23.95 -0.29 -2.48
C GLU A 263 -23.23 -0.06 -1.15
N ALA A 264 -22.02 -0.60 -0.99
CA ALA A 264 -21.19 -0.37 0.20
C ALA A 264 -20.79 1.12 0.32
N VAL A 265 -20.24 1.70 -0.76
CA VAL A 265 -19.89 3.13 -0.79
C VAL A 265 -21.11 3.99 -0.51
N LYS A 266 -22.25 3.70 -1.14
CA LYS A 266 -23.49 4.43 -0.91
C LYS A 266 -23.91 4.36 0.56
N ALA A 267 -23.89 3.19 1.17
CA ALA A 267 -24.28 3.02 2.57
C ALA A 267 -23.38 3.82 3.52
N VAL A 268 -22.07 3.77 3.31
CA VAL A 268 -21.08 4.52 4.10
C VAL A 268 -21.26 6.03 3.93
N LEU A 269 -21.48 6.51 2.70
CA LEU A 269 -21.65 7.94 2.43
C LEU A 269 -23.00 8.47 2.94
N GLU A 270 -24.09 7.72 2.82
CA GLU A 270 -25.41 8.12 3.34
C GLU A 270 -25.42 8.28 4.86
N ASP A 271 -24.66 7.47 5.59
CA ASP A 271 -24.47 7.60 7.04
C ASP A 271 -23.70 8.88 7.42
N ARG A 272 -22.88 9.40 6.50
CA ARG A 272 -22.04 10.59 6.68
C ARG A 272 -22.73 11.90 6.25
N GLY A 273 -23.92 11.85 5.64
CA GLY A 273 -24.70 13.04 5.25
C GLY A 273 -24.07 13.87 4.15
#